data_AF-A0A2M8LE11-F1
#
_entry.id   AF-A0A2M8LE11-F1
#
_cell.length_a   1.000
_cell.length_b   1.000
_cell.length_c   1.000
_cell.angle_alpha   90.00
_cell.angle_beta   90.00
_cell.angle_gamma   90.00
#
_symmetry.space_group_name_H-M   'P 1'
#
loop_
_entity.id
_entity.type
_entity.pdbx_description
1 polymer ?
#
loop_
_entity_poly.entity_id
_entity_poly.type
_entity_poly.pdbx_seq_one_letter_code
_entity_poly.pdbx_strand_id
1 'polypeptide(L)'
;MAKLVFDIETIGENFDELDSSTQEALTAWVRRYTDDEDEQQKLSAQLKERLGLSPFTGEIVVLGVYDTDRKKGTVYYQAPNGKHEESTEGDMVFKPTTEKEMLARFWEGAKQYTEFISFNGRCFDAPFLAIRSAVHKLRPTKDLLSNRYLSSQRNAAQHIDLIDQLTFYGAFRPRPNLHLATRAFGIESPKEEMSGEEVTPFFNAGRYLDIARYNARDLIATNELYLRWQEYLHL
;
A
#
# COMPACT_ATOMS: atom_id res chain seq x y z
N MET A 1 -18.94 10.90 10.02
CA MET A 1 -17.56 10.80 10.51
C MET A 1 -16.67 10.86 9.28
N ALA A 2 -15.60 11.65 9.31
CA ALA A 2 -14.75 11.82 8.13
C ALA A 2 -13.99 10.53 7.85
N LYS A 3 -14.06 10.06 6.60
CA LYS A 3 -13.52 8.77 6.15
C LYS A 3 -12.42 8.97 5.12
N LEU A 4 -11.33 8.24 5.28
CA LEU A 4 -10.16 8.31 4.41
C LEU A 4 -9.81 6.94 3.88
N VAL A 5 -9.89 6.76 2.56
CA VAL A 5 -9.26 5.62 1.89
C VAL A 5 -7.78 5.91 1.72
N PHE A 6 -6.91 4.92 1.91
CA PHE A 6 -5.48 5.05 1.68
C PHE A 6 -4.89 3.77 1.08
N ASP A 7 -3.82 3.94 0.32
CA ASP A 7 -3.12 2.87 -0.38
C ASP A 7 -1.67 3.31 -0.67
N ILE A 8 -0.71 2.39 -0.70
CA ILE A 8 0.70 2.67 -1.01
C ILE A 8 1.27 1.78 -2.12
N GLU A 9 2.24 2.33 -2.85
CA GLU A 9 3.12 1.56 -3.74
C GLU A 9 4.55 1.62 -3.24
N THR A 10 5.26 0.50 -3.35
CA THR A 10 6.61 0.35 -2.81
C THR A 10 7.58 -0.21 -3.84
N ILE A 11 8.86 0.10 -3.65
CA ILE A 11 9.95 -0.57 -4.37
C ILE A 11 10.94 -1.16 -3.36
N GLY A 12 11.65 -2.20 -3.78
CA GLY A 12 12.72 -2.79 -2.98
C GLY A 12 14.06 -2.12 -3.23
N GLU A 13 14.93 -2.17 -2.23
CA GLU A 13 16.34 -1.84 -2.38
C GLU A 13 17.02 -2.76 -3.40
N ASN A 14 18.11 -2.29 -4.01
CA ASN A 14 18.94 -3.15 -4.82
C ASN A 14 19.68 -4.14 -3.92
N PHE A 15 19.29 -5.41 -3.99
CA PHE A 15 19.90 -6.48 -3.19
C PHE A 15 21.43 -6.49 -3.29
N ASP A 16 21.97 -6.29 -4.49
CA ASP A 16 23.41 -6.40 -4.75
C ASP A 16 24.20 -5.21 -4.17
N GLU A 17 23.52 -4.14 -3.78
CA GLU A 17 24.09 -2.96 -3.08
C GLU A 17 23.98 -3.05 -1.55
N LEU A 18 23.23 -4.02 -1.03
CA LEU A 18 23.13 -4.26 0.42
C LEU A 18 24.45 -4.79 0.99
N ASP A 19 24.70 -4.52 2.27
CA ASP A 19 25.86 -5.08 2.96
C ASP A 19 25.76 -6.61 3.08
N SER A 20 26.91 -7.28 3.15
CA SER A 20 26.98 -8.74 3.17
C SER A 20 26.22 -9.38 4.34
N SER A 21 26.11 -8.69 5.47
CA SER A 21 25.39 -9.22 6.63
C SER A 21 23.88 -9.21 6.42
N THR A 22 23.36 -8.16 5.78
CA THR A 22 21.96 -8.08 5.36
C THR A 22 21.64 -9.08 4.26
N GLN A 23 22.49 -9.19 3.24
CA GLN A 23 22.31 -10.19 2.17
C GLN A 23 22.23 -11.62 2.74
N GLU A 24 23.12 -11.97 3.67
CA GLU A 24 23.10 -13.28 4.34
C GLU A 24 21.84 -13.43 5.20
N ALA A 25 21.43 -12.41 5.97
CA ALA A 25 20.22 -12.48 6.79
C ALA A 25 18.96 -12.74 5.95
N LEU A 26 18.87 -12.15 4.75
CA LEU A 26 17.76 -12.33 3.82
C LEU A 26 17.77 -13.70 3.12
N THR A 27 18.95 -14.27 2.85
CA THR A 27 19.10 -15.51 2.05
C THR A 27 19.39 -16.77 2.85
N ALA A 28 19.76 -16.66 4.14
CA ALA A 28 20.17 -17.81 4.96
C ALA A 28 19.11 -18.92 5.05
N TRP A 29 17.82 -18.57 4.99
CA TRP A 29 16.75 -19.58 5.00
C TRP A 29 16.69 -20.40 3.71
N VAL A 30 17.10 -19.84 2.57
CA VAL A 30 17.09 -20.51 1.26
C VAL A 30 18.03 -21.71 1.30
N ARG A 31 19.25 -21.51 1.82
CA ARG A 31 20.25 -22.57 2.01
C ARG A 31 19.82 -23.64 3.01
N ARG A 32 18.89 -23.33 3.92
CA ARG A 32 18.32 -24.30 4.88
C ARG A 32 17.12 -25.06 4.31
N TYR A 33 16.48 -24.50 3.27
CA TYR A 33 15.31 -25.08 2.65
C TYR A 33 15.67 -26.15 1.64
N THR A 34 16.73 -25.93 0.87
CA THR A 34 17.18 -26.85 -0.19
C THR A 34 18.70 -26.78 -0.39
N ASP A 35 19.31 -27.93 -0.66
CA ASP A 35 20.72 -28.06 -1.06
C ASP A 35 20.89 -28.03 -2.60
N ASP A 36 19.79 -27.99 -3.35
CA ASP A 36 19.80 -27.92 -4.81
C ASP A 36 20.14 -26.51 -5.31
N GLU A 37 21.23 -26.38 -6.09
CA GLU A 37 21.75 -25.07 -6.52
C GLU A 37 20.78 -24.32 -7.43
N ASP A 38 20.06 -25.01 -8.32
CA ASP A 38 19.09 -24.40 -9.23
C ASP A 38 17.87 -23.86 -8.45
N GLU A 39 17.40 -24.62 -7.47
CA GLU A 39 16.31 -24.21 -6.57
C GLU A 39 16.73 -23.03 -5.68
N GLN A 40 17.96 -23.05 -5.15
CA GLN A 40 18.51 -21.92 -4.39
C GLN A 40 18.55 -20.64 -5.24
N GLN A 41 19.02 -20.73 -6.49
CA GLN A 41 19.06 -19.57 -7.39
C GLN A 41 17.65 -19.03 -7.66
N LYS A 42 16.68 -19.91 -7.91
CA LYS A 42 15.28 -19.52 -8.14
C LYS A 42 14.66 -18.83 -6.93
N LEU A 43 14.82 -19.38 -5.73
CA LEU A 43 14.29 -18.78 -4.49
C LEU A 43 14.97 -17.43 -4.19
N SER A 44 16.27 -17.33 -4.46
CA SER A 44 17.02 -16.07 -4.31
C SER A 44 16.52 -15.00 -5.29
N ALA A 45 16.24 -15.36 -6.55
CA ALA A 45 15.65 -14.42 -7.50
C ALA A 45 14.26 -13.92 -7.05
N GLN A 46 13.39 -14.83 -6.59
CA GLN A 46 12.08 -14.46 -6.05
C GLN A 46 12.16 -13.57 -4.81
N LEU A 47 13.16 -13.80 -3.97
CA LEU A 47 13.42 -12.96 -2.80
C LEU A 47 13.78 -11.52 -3.22
N LYS A 48 14.67 -11.37 -4.22
CA LYS A 48 15.06 -10.05 -4.75
C LYS A 48 13.86 -9.28 -5.30
N GLU A 49 12.95 -9.96 -6.00
CA GLU A 49 11.71 -9.35 -6.51
C GLU A 49 10.74 -8.92 -5.40
N ARG A 50 10.85 -9.50 -4.20
CA ARG A 50 9.95 -9.24 -3.06
C ARG A 50 10.49 -8.28 -2.02
N LEU A 51 11.68 -7.70 -2.23
CA LEU A 51 12.26 -6.75 -1.28
C LEU A 51 11.37 -5.52 -1.05
N GLY A 52 10.60 -5.11 -2.07
CA GLY A 52 9.61 -4.03 -1.94
C GLY A 52 8.43 -4.39 -1.04
N LEU A 53 8.20 -5.67 -0.74
CA LEU A 53 7.08 -6.11 0.09
C LEU A 53 7.38 -6.05 1.61
N SER A 54 8.56 -5.56 1.99
CA SER A 54 8.98 -5.44 3.39
C SER A 54 9.41 -4.00 3.69
N PRO A 55 8.90 -3.38 4.78
CA PRO A 55 9.29 -2.02 5.15
C PRO A 55 10.74 -1.88 5.62
N PHE A 56 11.42 -2.99 5.83
CA PHE A 56 12.83 -3.04 6.21
C PHE A 56 13.78 -3.07 5.03
N THR A 57 13.28 -3.41 3.83
CA THR A 57 14.08 -3.59 2.60
C THR A 57 13.50 -2.81 1.42
N GLY A 58 12.51 -1.97 1.67
CA GLY A 58 11.81 -1.22 0.66
C GLY A 58 11.43 0.17 1.14
N GLU A 59 11.01 1.00 0.20
CA GLU A 59 10.57 2.36 0.42
C GLU A 59 9.23 2.62 -0.26
N ILE A 60 8.47 3.57 0.28
CA ILE A 60 7.21 4.02 -0.31
C ILE A 60 7.52 4.98 -1.46
N VAL A 61 7.09 4.64 -2.66
CA VAL A 61 7.22 5.49 -3.85
C VAL A 61 5.94 6.22 -4.20
N VAL A 62 4.79 5.72 -3.75
CA VAL A 62 3.50 6.40 -3.88
C VAL A 62 2.70 6.23 -2.59
N LEU A 63 2.07 7.31 -2.14
CA LEU A 63 1.11 7.29 -1.04
C LEU A 63 -0.13 8.06 -1.48
N GLY A 64 -1.21 7.31 -1.65
CA GLY A 64 -2.51 7.82 -2.05
C GLY A 64 -3.48 7.95 -0.90
N VAL A 65 -4.31 8.99 -0.95
CA VAL A 65 -5.47 9.15 -0.07
C VAL A 65 -6.71 9.63 -0.83
N TYR A 66 -7.89 9.18 -0.42
CA TYR A 66 -9.17 9.61 -0.98
C TYR A 66 -10.20 9.88 0.12
N ASP A 67 -10.73 11.10 0.18
CA ASP A 67 -11.80 11.49 1.09
C ASP A 67 -13.15 11.04 0.50
N THR A 68 -13.77 10.04 1.13
CA THR A 68 -15.03 9.45 0.66
C THR A 68 -16.18 10.45 0.65
N ASP A 69 -16.23 11.35 1.63
CA ASP A 69 -17.36 12.27 1.79
C ASP A 69 -17.21 13.47 0.83
N ARG A 70 -15.99 13.97 0.62
CA ARG A 70 -15.71 15.07 -0.31
C ARG A 70 -15.53 14.61 -1.76
N LYS A 71 -15.33 13.32 -1.99
CA LYS A 71 -15.00 12.73 -3.30
C LYS A 71 -13.78 13.38 -3.94
N LYS A 72 -12.73 13.58 -3.15
CA LYS A 72 -11.46 14.19 -3.59
C LYS A 72 -10.30 13.36 -3.10
N GLY A 73 -9.31 13.17 -3.96
CA GLY A 73 -8.10 12.44 -3.61
C GLY A 73 -6.82 13.23 -3.84
N THR A 74 -5.77 12.79 -3.18
CA THR A 74 -4.41 13.29 -3.37
C THR A 74 -3.46 12.11 -3.38
N VAL A 75 -2.61 12.04 -4.40
CA VAL A 75 -1.56 11.05 -4.51
C VAL A 75 -0.23 11.76 -4.43
N TYR A 76 0.53 11.45 -3.39
CA TYR A 76 1.92 11.87 -3.28
C TYR A 76 2.81 10.80 -3.90
N TYR A 77 3.88 11.20 -4.60
CA TYR A 77 4.76 10.23 -5.25
C TYR A 77 6.22 10.71 -5.32
N GLN A 78 7.17 9.78 -5.29
CA GLN A 78 8.58 10.03 -5.52
C GLN A 78 8.87 10.23 -7.01
N ALA A 79 9.71 11.21 -7.33
CA ALA A 79 10.15 11.48 -8.69
C ALA A 79 11.64 11.93 -8.71
N PRO A 80 12.59 11.06 -8.31
CA PRO A 80 13.99 11.45 -8.09
C PRO A 80 14.70 11.94 -9.36
N ASN A 81 14.32 11.43 -10.54
CA ASN A 81 15.02 11.70 -11.80
C ASN A 81 14.25 12.63 -12.75
N GLY A 82 13.30 13.45 -12.26
CA GLY A 82 12.49 14.31 -13.11
C GLY A 82 12.06 15.63 -12.46
N LYS A 83 11.81 16.65 -13.29
CA LYS A 83 11.08 17.85 -12.88
C LYS A 83 9.60 17.60 -13.06
N HIS A 84 8.97 17.01 -12.06
CA HIS A 84 7.53 16.87 -12.01
C HIS A 84 6.93 18.05 -11.26
N GLU A 85 5.84 18.59 -11.78
CA GLU A 85 5.04 19.61 -11.11
C GLU A 85 3.76 18.99 -10.56
N GLU A 86 3.15 19.67 -9.60
CA GLU A 86 1.82 19.30 -9.12
C GLU A 86 0.82 19.37 -10.29
N SER A 87 0.02 18.32 -10.46
CA SER A 87 -1.01 18.24 -11.49
C SER A 87 -2.35 17.83 -10.90
N THR A 88 -3.43 18.06 -11.65
CA THR A 88 -4.79 17.66 -11.25
C THR A 88 -5.46 16.99 -12.42
N GLU A 89 -6.04 15.81 -12.18
CA GLU A 89 -6.81 15.05 -13.16
C GLU A 89 -8.15 14.66 -12.53
N GLY A 90 -9.23 15.29 -12.99
CA GLY A 90 -10.55 15.12 -12.38
C GLY A 90 -10.56 15.50 -10.89
N ASP A 91 -10.86 14.54 -10.04
CA ASP A 91 -10.94 14.70 -8.58
C ASP A 91 -9.64 14.34 -7.84
N MET A 92 -8.58 14.00 -8.57
CA MET A 92 -7.28 13.58 -8.04
C MET A 92 -6.22 14.66 -8.26
N VAL A 93 -5.50 15.00 -7.18
CA VAL A 93 -4.31 15.87 -7.24
C VAL A 93 -3.06 15.02 -7.08
N PHE A 94 -2.07 15.19 -7.97
CA PHE A 94 -0.81 14.45 -7.96
C PHE A 94 0.33 15.36 -7.53
N LYS A 95 1.03 14.99 -6.46
CA LYS A 95 2.05 15.83 -5.80
C LYS A 95 3.41 15.13 -5.73
N PRO A 96 4.37 15.49 -6.59
CA PRO A 96 5.71 14.95 -6.49
C PRO A 96 6.38 15.42 -5.19
N THR A 97 6.94 14.49 -4.43
CA THR A 97 7.61 14.79 -3.15
C THR A 97 8.49 13.62 -2.70
N THR A 98 9.14 13.73 -1.54
CA THR A 98 10.00 12.65 -0.98
C THR A 98 9.21 11.75 -0.05
N GLU A 99 9.66 10.50 0.16
CA GLU A 99 8.99 9.56 1.09
C GLU A 99 8.72 10.18 2.47
N LYS A 100 9.72 10.87 3.04
CA LYS A 100 9.59 11.55 4.32
C LYS A 100 8.45 12.57 4.34
N GLU A 101 8.34 13.37 3.28
CA GLU A 101 7.31 14.40 3.18
C GLU A 101 5.92 13.79 2.90
N MET A 102 5.84 12.69 2.13
CA MET A 102 4.60 11.92 1.95
C MET A 102 4.06 11.45 3.30
N LEU A 103 4.92 10.83 4.11
CA LEU A 103 4.56 10.32 5.43
C LEU A 103 4.14 11.45 6.38
N ALA A 104 4.89 12.56 6.40
CA ALA A 104 4.56 13.71 7.23
C ALA A 104 3.18 14.29 6.88
N ARG A 105 2.88 14.46 5.59
CA ARG A 105 1.59 14.97 5.11
C ARG A 105 0.45 13.99 5.39
N PHE A 106 0.67 12.70 5.20
CA PHE A 106 -0.30 11.67 5.53
C PHE A 106 -0.72 11.74 7.00
N TRP A 107 0.26 11.74 7.92
CA TRP A 107 -0.05 11.78 9.35
C TRP A 107 -0.64 13.11 9.81
N GLU A 108 -0.27 14.23 9.20
CA GLU A 108 -0.92 15.51 9.47
C GLU A 108 -2.39 15.49 9.03
N GLY A 109 -2.66 15.04 7.80
CA GLY A 109 -4.02 14.91 7.26
C GLY A 109 -4.87 13.92 8.05
N ALA A 110 -4.29 12.78 8.45
CA ALA A 110 -4.96 11.73 9.23
C ALA A 110 -5.57 12.23 10.54
N LYS A 111 -5.09 13.34 11.12
CA LYS A 111 -5.69 13.95 12.32
C LYS A 111 -7.15 14.34 12.13
N GLN A 112 -7.56 14.69 10.90
CA GLN A 112 -8.91 15.13 10.56
C GLN A 112 -9.91 13.98 10.39
N TYR A 113 -9.43 12.73 10.34
CA TYR A 113 -10.25 11.56 10.05
C TYR A 113 -10.35 10.64 11.26
N THR A 114 -11.46 9.91 11.32
CA THR A 114 -11.74 8.91 12.36
C THR A 114 -11.90 7.50 11.79
N GLU A 115 -12.23 7.38 10.52
CA GLU A 115 -12.34 6.10 9.81
C GLU A 115 -11.32 6.05 8.67
N PHE A 116 -10.60 4.94 8.60
CA PHE A 116 -9.54 4.68 7.63
C PHE A 116 -9.86 3.39 6.89
N ILE A 117 -9.85 3.42 5.56
CA ILE A 117 -10.26 2.32 4.71
C ILE A 117 -9.07 1.92 3.85
N SER A 118 -8.83 0.62 3.74
CA SER A 118 -7.82 0.05 2.84
C SER A 118 -8.28 -1.30 2.31
N PHE A 119 -7.56 -1.83 1.32
CA PHE A 119 -7.71 -3.20 0.87
C PHE A 119 -6.43 -3.99 1.20
N ASN A 120 -6.49 -4.90 2.18
CA ASN A 120 -5.33 -5.63 2.70
C ASN A 120 -4.31 -4.76 3.49
N GLY A 121 -4.65 -3.53 3.83
CA GLY A 121 -3.71 -2.59 4.43
C GLY A 121 -3.28 -2.95 5.85
N ARG A 122 -4.00 -3.78 6.60
CA ARG A 122 -3.51 -4.28 7.90
C ARG A 122 -2.36 -5.27 7.76
N CYS A 123 -2.29 -5.98 6.64
CA CYS A 123 -1.22 -6.92 6.35
C CYS A 123 -0.07 -6.30 5.54
N PHE A 124 -0.24 -5.06 5.05
CA PHE A 124 0.75 -4.41 4.19
C PHE A 124 0.92 -2.93 4.51
N ASP A 125 -0.01 -2.08 4.07
CA ASP A 125 0.09 -0.62 4.06
C ASP A 125 0.32 0.00 5.44
N ALA A 126 -0.53 -0.31 6.42
CA ALA A 126 -0.47 0.30 7.75
C ALA A 126 0.82 -0.08 8.53
N PRO A 127 1.27 -1.36 8.55
CA PRO A 127 2.59 -1.69 9.07
C PRO A 127 3.73 -0.97 8.33
N PHE A 128 3.64 -0.88 7.00
CA PHE A 128 4.67 -0.22 6.18
C PHE A 128 4.77 1.27 6.51
N LEU A 129 3.64 1.98 6.54
CA LEU A 129 3.53 3.37 6.93
C LEU A 129 4.11 3.60 8.33
N ALA A 130 3.77 2.76 9.31
CA ALA A 130 4.26 2.90 10.67
C ALA A 130 5.78 2.74 10.78
N ILE A 131 6.34 1.68 10.17
CA ILE A 131 7.78 1.41 10.22
C ILE A 131 8.56 2.44 9.42
N ARG A 132 8.16 2.77 8.19
CA ARG A 132 8.83 3.78 7.37
C ARG A 132 8.77 5.17 7.99
N SER A 133 7.68 5.49 8.70
CA SER A 133 7.62 6.71 9.52
C SER A 133 8.70 6.72 10.61
N ALA A 134 8.87 5.61 11.33
CA ALA A 134 9.90 5.50 12.34
C ALA A 134 11.32 5.60 11.75
N VAL A 135 11.57 4.99 10.58
CA VAL A 135 12.83 5.12 9.83
C VAL A 135 13.12 6.61 9.53
N HIS A 136 12.11 7.38 9.14
CA HIS A 136 12.21 8.83 8.90
C HIS A 136 12.11 9.70 10.14
N LYS A 137 12.09 9.10 11.35
CA LYS A 137 11.95 9.78 12.66
C LYS A 137 10.65 10.59 12.78
N LEU A 138 9.59 10.13 12.15
CA LEU A 138 8.24 10.65 12.22
C LEU A 138 7.40 9.77 13.15
N ARG A 139 6.58 10.40 14.00
CA ARG A 139 5.66 9.68 14.89
C ARG A 139 4.28 9.58 14.23
N PRO A 140 3.73 8.38 14.01
CA PRO A 140 2.34 8.21 13.60
C PRO A 140 1.37 8.95 14.53
N THR A 141 0.42 9.67 13.94
CA THR A 141 -0.60 10.45 14.68
C THR A 141 -1.84 9.64 15.02
N LYS A 142 -2.04 8.52 14.32
CA LYS A 142 -3.13 7.57 14.52
C LYS A 142 -2.56 6.16 14.64
N ASP A 143 -3.19 5.34 15.47
CA ASP A 143 -2.90 3.91 15.57
C ASP A 143 -3.84 3.12 14.66
N LEU A 144 -3.39 2.82 13.44
CA LEU A 144 -4.15 2.05 12.46
C LEU A 144 -4.07 0.52 12.70
N LEU A 145 -3.35 0.07 13.72
CA LEU A 145 -3.07 -1.34 13.99
C LEU A 145 -3.64 -1.83 15.33
N SER A 146 -4.25 -0.95 16.12
CA SER A 146 -4.74 -1.17 17.50
C SER A 146 -5.41 -2.53 17.75
N ASN A 147 -6.35 -2.96 16.90
CA ASN A 147 -6.93 -4.29 16.90
C ASN A 147 -7.42 -4.69 15.50
N ARG A 148 -7.51 -5.99 15.24
CA ARG A 148 -8.05 -6.53 13.99
C ARG A 148 -9.55 -6.30 13.86
N TYR A 149 -10.32 -6.59 14.91
CA TYR A 149 -11.78 -6.52 14.87
C TYR A 149 -12.26 -5.10 15.14
N LEU A 150 -13.16 -4.59 14.28
CA LEU A 150 -13.70 -3.23 14.39
C LEU A 150 -14.28 -2.91 15.77
N SER A 151 -15.02 -3.85 16.37
CA SER A 151 -15.63 -3.68 17.70
C SER A 151 -14.62 -3.63 18.86
N SER A 152 -13.38 -4.06 18.62
CA SER A 152 -12.31 -4.13 19.61
C SER A 152 -11.18 -3.13 19.34
N GLN A 153 -11.28 -2.35 18.26
CA GLN A 153 -10.33 -1.28 17.98
C GLN A 153 -10.47 -0.19 19.03
N ARG A 154 -9.33 0.15 19.63
CA ARG A 154 -9.24 1.19 20.66
C ARG A 154 -8.92 2.52 19.97
N ASN A 155 -9.36 3.64 20.56
CA ASN A 155 -9.05 5.03 20.16
C ASN A 155 -9.89 5.62 19.01
N ALA A 156 -9.57 6.88 18.66
CA ALA A 156 -10.24 7.73 17.66
C ALA A 156 -9.84 7.45 16.18
N ALA A 157 -9.38 6.23 15.87
CA ALA A 157 -9.07 5.80 14.51
C ALA A 157 -9.52 4.35 14.30
N GLN A 158 -10.60 4.19 13.55
CA GLN A 158 -11.12 2.89 13.15
C GLN A 158 -10.57 2.54 11.78
N HIS A 159 -9.80 1.46 11.68
CA HIS A 159 -9.24 0.96 10.43
C HIS A 159 -10.08 -0.20 9.90
N ILE A 160 -10.84 0.06 8.83
CA ILE A 160 -11.69 -0.86 8.09
C ILE A 160 -10.89 -1.41 6.92
N ASP A 161 -10.24 -2.55 7.14
CA ASP A 161 -9.59 -3.31 6.06
C ASP A 161 -10.62 -4.21 5.37
N LEU A 162 -10.85 -3.97 4.08
CA LEU A 162 -11.84 -4.68 3.29
C LEU A 162 -11.51 -6.17 3.10
N ILE A 163 -10.24 -6.60 3.16
CA ILE A 163 -9.91 -8.04 3.18
C ILE A 163 -10.45 -8.67 4.46
N ASP A 164 -10.22 -8.04 5.61
CA ASP A 164 -10.77 -8.56 6.87
C ASP A 164 -12.29 -8.57 6.85
N GLN A 165 -12.94 -7.55 6.27
CA GLN A 165 -14.39 -7.52 6.17
C GLN A 165 -14.95 -8.59 5.22
N LEU A 166 -14.43 -8.68 4.00
CA LEU A 166 -14.95 -9.58 2.95
C LEU A 166 -14.60 -11.05 3.20
N THR A 167 -13.55 -11.33 3.98
CA THR A 167 -13.23 -12.69 4.42
C THR A 167 -13.87 -13.06 5.76
N PHE A 168 -14.68 -12.16 6.32
CA PHE A 168 -15.31 -12.31 7.64
C PHE A 168 -14.27 -12.69 8.71
N TYR A 169 -13.18 -11.92 8.74
CA TYR A 169 -12.03 -12.09 9.63
C TYR A 169 -11.34 -13.46 9.52
N GLY A 170 -11.46 -14.10 8.35
CA GLY A 170 -10.86 -15.41 8.05
C GLY A 170 -11.83 -16.59 8.12
N ALA A 171 -13.15 -16.36 8.29
CA ALA A 171 -14.14 -17.43 8.11
C ALA A 171 -14.17 -17.94 6.66
N PHE A 172 -13.83 -17.07 5.70
CA PHE A 172 -13.56 -17.45 4.30
C PHE A 172 -12.05 -17.41 4.02
N ARG A 173 -11.52 -18.46 3.40
CA ARG A 173 -10.06 -18.71 3.31
C ARG A 173 -9.37 -18.22 2.02
N PRO A 174 -10.00 -18.24 0.84
CA PRO A 174 -9.42 -17.55 -0.32
C PRO A 174 -9.44 -16.03 -0.08
N ARG A 175 -8.27 -15.42 0.04
CA ARG A 175 -8.15 -13.95 0.06
C ARG A 175 -8.25 -13.44 -1.38
N PRO A 176 -9.29 -12.68 -1.76
CA PRO A 176 -9.35 -12.11 -3.09
C PRO A 176 -8.29 -11.02 -3.24
N ASN A 177 -7.74 -10.83 -4.43
CA ASN A 177 -7.08 -9.56 -4.75
C ASN A 177 -8.15 -8.49 -5.09
N LEU A 178 -7.74 -7.22 -5.15
CA LEU A 178 -8.68 -6.11 -5.40
C LEU A 178 -9.47 -6.30 -6.69
N HIS A 179 -8.79 -6.72 -7.77
CA HIS A 179 -9.43 -7.04 -9.05
C HIS A 179 -10.54 -8.09 -8.94
N LEU A 180 -10.28 -9.20 -8.25
CA LEU A 180 -11.28 -10.26 -8.09
C LEU A 180 -12.49 -9.76 -7.29
N ALA A 181 -12.25 -8.97 -6.24
CA ALA A 181 -13.30 -8.37 -5.44
C ALA A 181 -14.14 -7.38 -6.27
N THR A 182 -13.51 -6.39 -6.93
CA THR A 182 -14.22 -5.36 -7.71
C THR A 182 -15.02 -5.98 -8.85
N ARG A 183 -14.45 -6.96 -9.58
CA ARG A 183 -15.16 -7.72 -10.62
C ARG A 183 -16.41 -8.41 -10.07
N ALA A 184 -16.33 -9.03 -8.88
CA ALA A 184 -17.47 -9.71 -8.27
C ALA A 184 -18.61 -8.77 -7.88
N PHE A 185 -18.28 -7.53 -7.50
CA PHE A 185 -19.26 -6.48 -7.20
C PHE A 185 -19.70 -5.67 -8.43
N GLY A 186 -19.22 -5.99 -9.65
CA GLY A 186 -19.54 -5.24 -10.86
C GLY A 186 -18.99 -3.81 -10.85
N ILE A 187 -17.84 -3.60 -10.19
CA ILE A 187 -17.08 -2.35 -10.16
C ILE A 187 -15.99 -2.47 -11.22
N GLU A 188 -15.78 -1.40 -12.00
CA GLU A 188 -14.72 -1.33 -12.99
C GLU A 188 -13.35 -1.57 -12.33
N SER A 189 -12.54 -2.45 -12.93
CA SER A 189 -11.30 -2.88 -12.31
C SER A 189 -10.13 -1.98 -12.72
N PRO A 190 -9.23 -1.63 -11.80
CA PRO A 190 -8.04 -0.82 -12.09
C PRO A 190 -6.97 -1.54 -12.96
N LYS A 191 -7.11 -2.86 -13.19
CA LYS A 191 -6.10 -3.73 -13.81
C LYS A 191 -5.88 -3.57 -15.31
N GLU A 192 -6.63 -2.72 -16.02
CA GLU A 192 -6.54 -2.67 -17.49
C GLU A 192 -5.23 -2.02 -18.01
N GLU A 193 -4.45 -1.34 -17.16
CA GLU A 193 -3.25 -0.61 -17.62
C GLU A 193 -1.93 -0.97 -16.91
N MET A 194 -1.96 -1.46 -15.68
CA MET A 194 -0.75 -1.77 -14.88
C MET A 194 -1.09 -2.73 -13.73
N SER A 195 -0.11 -3.49 -13.28
CA SER A 195 -0.16 -4.35 -12.09
C SER A 195 0.93 -3.98 -11.07
N GLY A 196 0.73 -4.36 -9.80
CA GLY A 196 1.70 -4.11 -8.72
C GLY A 196 3.11 -4.69 -8.97
N GLU A 197 3.24 -5.74 -9.78
CA GLU A 197 4.54 -6.31 -10.17
C GLU A 197 5.35 -5.37 -11.08
N GLU A 198 4.69 -4.41 -11.74
CA GLU A 198 5.30 -3.48 -12.68
C GLU A 198 5.77 -2.18 -12.02
N VAL A 199 5.50 -1.97 -10.73
CA VAL A 199 5.86 -0.74 -9.99
C VAL A 199 7.37 -0.48 -10.05
N THR A 200 8.19 -1.47 -9.70
CA THR A 200 9.66 -1.32 -9.75
C THR A 200 10.19 -1.07 -11.17
N PRO A 201 9.81 -1.86 -12.20
CA PRO A 201 10.18 -1.55 -13.59
C PRO A 201 9.78 -0.14 -14.05
N PHE A 202 8.55 0.31 -13.74
CA PHE A 202 8.07 1.64 -14.13
C PHE A 202 8.85 2.74 -13.42
N PHE A 203 9.16 2.54 -12.13
CA PHE A 203 9.90 3.50 -11.34
C PHE A 203 11.32 3.68 -11.89
N ASN A 204 11.99 2.58 -12.21
CA ASN A 204 13.32 2.58 -12.83
C ASN A 204 13.30 3.22 -14.23
N ALA A 205 12.19 3.11 -14.96
CA ALA A 205 12.00 3.76 -16.26
C ALA A 205 11.59 5.25 -16.16
N GLY A 206 11.47 5.81 -14.95
CA GLY A 206 11.07 7.21 -14.75
C GLY A 206 9.57 7.47 -14.96
N ARG A 207 8.74 6.42 -15.01
CA ARG A 207 7.29 6.51 -15.23
C ARG A 207 6.53 6.78 -13.92
N TYR A 208 6.98 7.74 -13.14
CA TYR A 208 6.49 8.00 -11.78
C TYR A 208 4.99 8.37 -11.72
N LEU A 209 4.55 9.23 -12.65
CA LEU A 209 3.14 9.66 -12.71
C LEU A 209 2.21 8.51 -13.10
N ASP A 210 2.68 7.54 -13.87
CA ASP A 210 1.87 6.39 -14.26
C ASP A 210 1.61 5.47 -13.05
N ILE A 211 2.61 5.28 -12.18
CA ILE A 211 2.44 4.58 -10.91
C ILE A 211 1.46 5.34 -10.01
N ALA A 212 1.58 6.67 -9.95
CA ALA A 212 0.68 7.51 -9.17
C ALA A 212 -0.78 7.42 -9.66
N ARG A 213 -1.01 7.39 -10.98
CA ARG A 213 -2.34 7.17 -11.58
C ARG A 213 -2.87 5.77 -11.32
N TYR A 214 -2.01 4.76 -11.34
CA TYR A 214 -2.37 3.39 -10.96
C TYR A 214 -2.92 3.35 -9.52
N ASN A 215 -2.16 3.88 -8.56
CA ASN A 215 -2.59 4.00 -7.17
C ASN A 215 -3.89 4.83 -7.00
N ALA A 216 -4.06 5.90 -7.78
CA ALA A 216 -5.31 6.67 -7.79
C ALA A 216 -6.54 5.82 -8.17
N ARG A 217 -6.39 4.91 -9.15
CA ARG A 217 -7.47 3.99 -9.53
C ARG A 217 -7.74 2.94 -8.45
N ASP A 218 -6.71 2.42 -7.79
CA ASP A 218 -6.85 1.48 -6.69
C ASP A 218 -7.60 2.11 -5.49
N LEU A 219 -7.34 3.40 -5.18
CA LEU A 219 -8.12 4.16 -4.19
C LEU A 219 -9.60 4.27 -4.56
N ILE A 220 -9.91 4.64 -5.81
CA ILE A 220 -11.30 4.79 -6.29
C ILE A 220 -12.01 3.44 -6.20
N ALA A 221 -11.37 2.37 -6.69
CA ALA A 221 -11.92 1.03 -6.66
C ALA A 221 -12.14 0.52 -5.22
N THR A 222 -11.21 0.82 -4.30
CA THR A 222 -11.32 0.52 -2.87
C THR A 222 -12.48 1.30 -2.23
N ASN A 223 -12.65 2.58 -2.58
CA ASN A 223 -13.77 3.40 -2.12
C ASN A 223 -15.12 2.83 -2.58
N GLU A 224 -15.26 2.51 -3.86
CA GLU A 224 -16.50 1.92 -4.40
C GLU A 224 -16.81 0.57 -3.74
N LEU A 225 -15.80 -0.27 -3.53
CA LEU A 225 -15.97 -1.55 -2.85
C LEU A 225 -16.37 -1.35 -1.38
N TYR A 226 -15.80 -0.36 -0.69
CA TYR A 226 -16.19 0.03 0.66
C TYR A 226 -17.66 0.46 0.71
N LEU A 227 -18.12 1.28 -0.24
CA LEU A 227 -19.52 1.72 -0.29
C LEU A 227 -20.48 0.51 -0.45
N ARG A 228 -20.13 -0.48 -1.29
CA ARG A 228 -20.93 -1.71 -1.41
C ARG A 228 -20.92 -2.54 -0.13
N TRP A 229 -19.76 -2.68 0.51
CA TRP A 229 -19.69 -3.38 1.80
C TRP A 229 -20.54 -2.67 2.85
N GLN A 230 -20.46 -1.33 2.93
CA GLN A 230 -21.22 -0.53 3.88
C GLN A 230 -22.74 -0.66 3.64
N GLU A 231 -23.19 -0.69 2.39
CA GLU A 231 -24.61 -0.79 2.04
C GLU A 231 -25.19 -2.19 2.30
N TYR A 232 -24.46 -3.25 1.94
CA TYR A 232 -25.02 -4.60 1.86
C TYR A 232 -24.54 -5.56 2.96
N LEU A 233 -23.40 -5.28 3.60
CA LEU A 233 -22.70 -6.24 4.48
C LEU A 233 -22.40 -5.67 5.87
N HIS A 234 -22.48 -4.36 6.07
CA HIS A 234 -22.31 -3.74 7.38
C HIS A 234 -23.63 -3.75 8.15
N LEU A 235 -23.84 -4.84 8.90
CA LEU A 235 -25.04 -5.10 9.72
C LEU A 235 -24.94 -4.52 11.14
#